data_AF-A0A839CL96-F1
#
_entry.id   AF-A0A839CL96-F1
#
_cell.length_a   1.000
_cell.length_b   1.000
_cell.length_c   1.000
_cell.angle_alpha   90.00
_cell.angle_beta   90.00
_cell.angle_gamma   90.00
#
_symmetry.space_group_name_H-M   'P 1'
#
loop_
_entity.id
_entity.type
_entity.pdbx_description
1 polymer ?
#
loop_
_entity_poly.entity_id
_entity_poly.type
_entity_poly.pdbx_seq_one_letter_code
_entity_poly.pdbx_strand_id
1 'polypeptide(L)' 'MLTKNDVIQKATELFEGNESAALNWCNEPNRALQWKTPYEIMDSEEGALKVAMLIFRINQGVYS' A
#
# COMPACT_ATOMS: atom_id res chain seq x y z
N MET A 1 -4.69 16.24 1.51
CA MET A 1 -4.06 15.28 2.43
C MET A 1 -4.38 13.89 1.92
N LEU A 2 -3.38 13.05 1.73
CA LEU A 2 -3.58 11.66 1.34
C LEU A 2 -4.14 10.90 2.55
N THR A 3 -5.31 10.29 2.40
CA THR A 3 -5.99 9.57 3.47
C THR A 3 -5.76 8.06 3.36
N LYS A 4 -6.04 7.34 4.45
CA LYS A 4 -6.05 5.88 4.48
C LYS A 4 -6.92 5.27 3.37
N ASN A 5 -8.09 5.86 3.12
CA ASN A 5 -8.99 5.39 2.06
C ASN A 5 -8.40 5.57 0.66
N ASP A 6 -7.68 6.66 0.40
CA ASP A 6 -7.00 6.88 -0.89
C ASP A 6 -5.92 5.82 -1.14
N VAL A 7 -5.19 5.41 -0.10
CA VAL A 7 -4.18 4.36 -0.19
C VAL A 7 -4.81 2.99 -0.45
N ILE A 8 -5.93 2.68 0.21
CA ILE A 8 -6.68 1.44 -0.01
C ILE A 8 -7.21 1.39 -1.45
N GLN A 9 -7.77 2.50 -1.97
CA GLN A 9 -8.21 2.57 -3.35
C GLN A 9 -7.07 2.28 -4.34
N LYS A 10 -5.89 2.86 -4.10
CA LYS A 10 -4.69 2.60 -4.92
C LYS A 10 -4.23 1.14 -4.83
N ALA A 11 -4.34 0.53 -3.65
CA ALA A 11 -4.04 -0.89 -3.49
C ALA A 11 -5.05 -1.74 -4.28
N THR A 12 -6.34 -1.41 -4.22
CA THR A 12 -7.38 -2.08 -5.03
C THR A 12 -7.11 -1.94 -6.52
N GLU A 13 -6.68 -0.77 -6.99
CA GLU A 13 -6.26 -0.55 -8.39
C GLU A 13 -5.04 -1.40 -8.78
N LEU A 14 -4.03 -1.52 -7.91
CA LEU A 14 -2.87 -2.40 -8.11
C LEU A 14 -3.29 -3.87 -8.29
N PHE A 15 -4.35 -4.31 -7.62
CA PHE A 15 -4.91 -5.65 -7.74
C PHE A 15 -6.09 -5.72 -8.73
N GLU A 16 -6.18 -4.79 -9.68
CA GLU A 16 -7.16 -4.80 -10.78
C GLU A 16 -8.61 -4.84 -10.32
N GLY A 17 -8.92 -4.20 -9.19
CA GLY A 17 -10.26 -4.19 -8.58
C GLY A 17 -10.52 -5.33 -7.60
N ASN A 18 -9.55 -6.23 -7.38
CA ASN A 18 -9.71 -7.31 -6.40
C ASN A 18 -9.48 -6.79 -4.97
N GLU A 19 -10.58 -6.37 -4.34
CA GLU A 19 -10.59 -5.85 -2.96
C GLU A 19 -10.03 -6.85 -1.94
N SER A 20 -10.30 -8.15 -2.11
CA SER A 20 -9.79 -9.18 -1.18
C SER A 20 -8.27 -9.30 -1.27
N ALA A 21 -7.71 -9.27 -2.48
CA ALA A 21 -6.27 -9.30 -2.67
C ALA A 21 -5.59 -8.02 -2.14
N ALA A 22 -6.19 -6.85 -2.37
CA ALA A 22 -5.70 -5.59 -1.83
C ALA A 22 -5.74 -5.58 -0.30
N LEU A 23 -6.83 -6.06 0.30
CA LEU A 23 -6.95 -6.18 1.75
C LEU A 23 -5.90 -7.13 2.32
N ASN A 24 -5.68 -8.29 1.70
CA ASN A 24 -4.65 -9.23 2.11
C ASN A 24 -3.27 -8.57 2.04
N TRP A 25 -2.92 -7.93 0.92
CA TRP A 25 -1.65 -7.23 0.79
C TRP A 25 -1.45 -6.14 1.84
N CYS A 26 -2.50 -5.39 2.20
CA CYS A 26 -2.45 -4.37 3.24
C CYS A 26 -2.23 -4.94 4.66
N ASN A 27 -2.56 -6.22 4.89
CA ASN A 27 -2.37 -6.92 6.17
C ASN A 27 -1.10 -7.78 6.21
N GLU A 28 -0.41 -7.96 5.09
CA GLU A 28 0.79 -8.79 5.03
C GLU A 28 2.07 -7.95 5.27
N PRO A 29 3.04 -8.49 6.03
CA PRO A 29 4.36 -7.87 6.17
C PRO A 29 5.04 -7.61 4.82
N ASN A 30 5.50 -6.38 4.61
CA ASN A 30 6.20 -6.01 3.38
C ASN A 30 7.67 -5.68 3.66
N ARG A 31 8.59 -6.32 2.94
CA ARG A 31 10.05 -6.10 3.08
C ARG A 31 10.44 -4.62 2.88
N ALA A 32 9.82 -3.94 1.91
CA ALA A 32 10.05 -2.52 1.64
C ALA A 32 9.62 -1.60 2.79
N LEU A 33 8.76 -2.12 3.69
CA LEU A 33 8.26 -1.45 4.88
C LEU A 33 8.93 -1.99 6.16
N GLN A 34 10.13 -2.58 6.06
CA GLN A 34 10.85 -3.16 7.21
C GLN A 34 10.04 -4.24 7.92
N TRP A 35 9.34 -5.09 7.14
CA TRP A 35 8.48 -6.16 7.64
C TRP A 35 7.26 -5.69 8.44
N LYS A 36 6.90 -4.41 8.35
CA LYS A 36 5.59 -3.92 8.80
C LYS A 36 4.57 -4.09 7.69
N THR A 37 3.31 -4.19 8.09
CA THR A 37 2.17 -4.19 7.17
C THR A 37 1.92 -2.77 6.64
N PRO A 38 1.38 -2.61 5.42
CA PRO A 38 0.90 -1.32 4.95
C PRO A 38 -0.07 -0.64 5.93
N TYR A 39 -0.94 -1.40 6.60
CA TYR A 39 -1.89 -0.84 7.58
C TYR A 39 -1.23 -0.20 8.78
N GLU A 40 -0.19 -0.81 9.34
CA GLU A 40 0.58 -0.23 10.45
C GLU A 40 1.30 1.07 10.07
N ILE A 41 1.61 1.25 8.78
CA ILE A 41 2.33 2.42 8.30
C ILE A 41 1.38 3.57 7.98
N MET A 42 0.25 3.31 7.33
CA MET A 42 -0.60 4.36 6.74
C MET A 42 -1.46 5.18 7.71
N ASP A 43 -1.31 4.98 9.03
CA ASP A 43 -2.04 5.74 10.05
C ASP A 43 -1.52 7.18 10.23
N SER A 44 -0.33 7.51 9.72
CA SER A 44 0.16 8.89 9.59
C SER A 44 0.16 9.36 8.13
N GLU A 45 0.12 10.67 7.89
CA GLU A 45 0.18 11.23 6.53
C GLU A 45 1.46 10.80 5.79
N GLU A 46 2.60 10.87 6.48
CA GLU A 46 3.90 10.45 5.95
C GLU A 46 3.92 8.96 5.62
N GLY A 47 3.30 8.15 6.48
CA GLY A 47 3.17 6.73 6.26
C GLY A 47 2.23 6.39 5.10
N ALA A 48 1.10 7.08 4.98
CA ALA A 48 0.21 6.94 3.84
C ALA A 48 0.93 7.28 2.53
N LEU A 49 1.73 8.35 2.51
CA LEU A 49 2.54 8.72 1.35
C LEU A 49 3.57 7.63 1.02
N LYS A 50 4.24 7.09 2.03
CA LYS A 50 5.22 6.00 1.87
C LYS A 50 4.60 4.76 1.23
N VAL A 51 3.40 4.36 1.67
CA VAL A 51 2.68 3.21 1.10
C VAL A 51 2.20 3.51 -0.32
N ALA A 52 1.67 4.72 -0.60
CA ALA A 52 1.26 5.10 -1.95
C ALA A 52 2.45 5.13 -2.94
N MET A 53 3.63 5.59 -2.50
CA MET A 53 4.85 5.53 -3.32
C MET A 53 5.30 4.09 -3.57
N LEU A 54 5.15 3.19 -2.59
CA LEU A 54 5.43 1.78 -2.78
C LEU A 54 4.51 1.17 -3.84
N ILE A 55 3.20 1.43 -3.75
CA ILE A 55 2.21 0.97 -4.75
C ILE A 55 2.58 1.49 -6.15
N PHE A 56 2.91 2.78 -6.26
CA PHE A 56 3.35 3.36 -7.53
C PHE A 56 4.55 2.64 -8.13
N ARG A 57 5.57 2.34 -7.31
CA ARG A 57 6.77 1.62 -7.78
C ARG A 57 6.45 0.19 -8.23
N ILE A 58 5.60 -0.53 -7.51
CA ILE A 58 5.16 -1.89 -7.89
C ILE A 58 4.42 -1.84 -9.24
N ASN A 59 3.53 -0.88 -9.45
CA ASN A 59 2.84 -0.67 -10.74
C ASN A 59 3.79 -0.41 -11.91
N GLN A 60 4.97 0.18 -11.66
CA GLN A 60 6.02 0.38 -12.66
C GLN A 60 6.96 -0.83 -12.81
N GLY A 61 6.70 -1.94 -12.12
CA GLY A 61 7.56 -3.13 -12.11
C GLY A 61 8.84 -2.97 -11.28
N VAL A 62 8.92 -1.97 -10.40
CA VAL A 62 10.07 -1.69 -9.55
C VAL A 62 9.85 -2.30 -8.16
N TYR A 63 10.56 -3.39 -7.87
CA TYR A 63 10.51 -4.11 -6.59
C TYR A 63 11.60 -3.61 -5.62
N SER A 64 11.38 -3.74 -4.30
CA SER A 64 12.30 -3.31 -3.22
C SER A 64 12.44 -4.36 -2.13
#